data_AF-A0A142GTE6-F1
#
_entry.id   AF-A0A142GTE6-F1
#
_cell.length_a   1.000
_cell.length_b   1.000
_cell.length_c   1.000
_cell.angle_alpha   90.00
_cell.angle_beta   90.00
_cell.angle_gamma   90.00
#
_symmetry.space_group_name_H-M   'P 1'
#
loop_
_entity.id
_entity.type
_entity.pdbx_description
1 polymer ?
#
loop_
_entity_poly.entity_id
_entity_poly.type
_entity_poly.pdbx_seq_one_letter_code
_entity_poly.pdbx_strand_id
1 'polypeptide(L)'
;KRKKNSRQRGSHTHGWGSKKHRGAGNKGGKGMAGTGKRADAKSIWNKKYFGKFGFSKSRENIKAVNLSYFEEHLNRLVTDKKVEQEGYNKLLGNGKITKKYKFIAGYASQNAIDKVKRGGGNI
;
A
#
# COMPACT_ATOMS: atom_id res chain seq x y z
N LYS A 1 13.73 32.69 -8.52
CA LYS A 1 15.09 32.24 -8.93
C LYS A 1 15.12 32.01 -10.45
N ARG A 2 16.10 32.56 -11.18
CA ARG A 2 16.15 32.54 -12.66
C ARG A 2 16.45 31.14 -13.22
N LYS A 3 15.82 30.74 -14.34
CA LYS A 3 16.04 29.44 -15.01
C LYS A 3 17.47 29.30 -15.54
N LYS A 4 18.05 28.10 -15.40
CA LYS A 4 19.44 27.79 -15.81
C LYS A 4 19.73 28.15 -17.28
N ASN A 5 18.79 27.88 -18.19
CA ASN A 5 18.93 28.18 -19.63
C ASN A 5 19.38 29.63 -19.89
N SER A 6 18.72 30.59 -19.23
CA SER A 6 19.01 32.01 -19.43
C SER A 6 20.38 32.45 -18.92
N ARG A 7 21.02 31.68 -18.03
CA ARG A 7 22.42 31.88 -17.58
C ARG A 7 23.45 31.19 -18.49
N GLN A 8 23.00 30.28 -19.35
CA GLN A 8 23.86 29.51 -20.27
C GLN A 8 23.80 30.04 -21.71
N ARG A 9 23.03 31.12 -21.98
CA ARG A 9 23.11 31.82 -23.26
C ARG A 9 24.54 32.33 -23.48
N GLY A 10 25.09 32.10 -24.66
CA GLY A 10 26.50 32.39 -24.97
C GLY A 10 27.49 31.30 -24.55
N SER A 11 27.05 30.23 -23.88
CA SER A 11 27.89 29.05 -23.65
C SER A 11 27.78 28.09 -24.82
N HIS A 12 28.91 27.77 -25.46
CA HIS A 12 28.99 27.01 -26.70
C HIS A 12 28.19 25.68 -26.70
N THR A 13 28.14 24.96 -25.57
CA THR A 13 27.51 23.62 -25.48
C THR A 13 26.39 23.50 -24.46
N HIS A 14 26.01 24.60 -23.78
CA HIS A 14 25.05 24.56 -22.67
C HIS A 14 25.39 23.53 -21.56
N GLY A 15 26.66 23.16 -21.42
CA GLY A 15 27.17 22.21 -20.42
C GLY A 15 27.02 20.73 -20.78
N TRP A 16 26.67 20.39 -22.03
CA TRP A 16 26.55 19.01 -22.47
C TRP A 16 27.84 18.42 -23.06
N GLY A 17 28.81 19.25 -23.45
CA GLY A 17 30.06 18.82 -24.08
C GLY A 17 29.93 18.47 -25.57
N SER A 18 30.99 17.94 -26.17
CA SER A 18 31.05 17.62 -27.60
C SER A 18 30.45 16.24 -27.91
N LYS A 19 29.68 16.12 -29.00
CA LYS A 19 29.03 14.88 -29.48
C LYS A 19 28.08 14.19 -28.47
N LYS A 20 27.64 14.90 -27.43
CA LYS A 20 26.66 14.44 -26.43
C LYS A 20 25.29 15.14 -26.61
N HIS A 21 24.28 14.78 -25.82
CA HIS A 21 22.91 15.31 -25.91
C HIS A 21 22.22 15.10 -27.30
N ARG A 22 22.25 13.85 -27.79
CA ARG A 22 21.53 13.42 -28.99
C ARG A 22 20.26 12.64 -28.60
N GLY A 23 19.81 11.74 -29.47
CA GLY A 23 18.65 10.88 -29.24
C GLY A 23 18.89 9.70 -28.29
N ALA A 24 18.01 8.72 -28.38
CA ALA A 24 17.95 7.58 -27.46
C ALA A 24 19.23 6.73 -27.42
N GLY A 25 20.05 6.72 -28.48
CA GLY A 25 21.34 6.02 -28.49
C GLY A 25 22.29 6.53 -27.39
N ASN A 26 22.32 7.84 -27.13
CA ASN A 26 23.13 8.41 -26.04
C ASN A 26 22.56 8.08 -24.65
N LYS A 27 21.31 7.62 -24.57
CA LYS A 27 20.64 7.20 -23.33
C LYS A 27 20.73 5.68 -23.10
N GLY A 28 21.33 4.92 -24.02
CA GLY A 28 21.36 3.45 -23.96
C GLY A 28 20.06 2.79 -24.45
N GLY A 29 19.26 3.49 -25.24
CA GLY A 29 17.95 3.03 -25.75
C GLY A 29 16.79 3.88 -25.23
N LYS A 30 15.57 3.54 -25.65
CA LYS A 30 14.34 4.23 -25.25
C LYS A 30 13.67 3.47 -24.10
N GLY A 31 13.33 4.16 -23.01
CA GLY A 31 12.60 3.58 -21.88
C GLY A 31 13.43 2.54 -21.11
N MET A 32 12.84 1.39 -20.80
CA MET A 32 13.48 0.29 -20.06
C MET A 32 14.33 -0.63 -20.97
N ALA A 33 14.83 -0.10 -22.08
CA ALA A 33 15.73 -0.84 -22.96
C ALA A 33 17.00 -1.26 -22.20
N GLY A 34 17.51 -2.46 -22.49
CA GLY A 34 18.73 -2.99 -21.89
C GLY A 34 18.61 -3.43 -20.42
N THR A 35 17.44 -3.29 -19.79
CA THR A 35 17.26 -3.58 -18.36
C THR A 35 17.10 -5.06 -18.01
N GLY A 36 17.04 -5.96 -19.01
CA GLY A 36 16.94 -7.41 -18.82
C GLY A 36 16.77 -8.20 -20.13
N LYS A 37 16.29 -9.45 -20.00
CA LYS A 37 16.13 -10.56 -20.98
C LYS A 37 17.35 -10.91 -21.85
N ARG A 38 18.03 -9.93 -22.44
CA ARG A 38 19.23 -10.10 -23.29
C ARG A 38 20.43 -9.27 -22.83
N ALA A 39 20.19 -8.21 -22.07
CA ALA A 39 21.22 -7.32 -21.55
C ALA A 39 20.97 -7.05 -20.07
N ASP A 40 21.97 -6.50 -19.38
CA ASP A 40 21.95 -6.38 -17.92
C ASP A 40 22.34 -4.97 -17.45
N ALA A 41 21.69 -3.95 -17.99
CA ALA A 41 21.85 -2.59 -17.50
C ALA A 41 21.32 -2.49 -16.05
N LYS A 42 22.14 -1.92 -15.15
CA LYS A 42 21.95 -1.85 -13.68
C LYS A 42 20.63 -1.26 -13.15
N SER A 43 19.71 -0.83 -14.00
CA SER A 43 18.51 -0.09 -13.59
C SER A 43 17.50 -0.91 -12.77
N ILE A 44 17.51 -2.25 -12.84
CA ILE A 44 16.47 -3.10 -12.22
C ILE A 44 17.04 -4.17 -11.28
N TRP A 45 18.36 -4.21 -11.04
CA TRP A 45 19.01 -5.30 -10.30
C TRP A 45 18.43 -5.57 -8.90
N ASN A 46 17.87 -4.55 -8.24
CA ASN A 46 17.29 -4.68 -6.89
C ASN A 46 15.76 -4.91 -6.90
N LYS A 47 15.16 -5.29 -8.03
CA LYS A 47 13.71 -5.50 -8.17
C LYS A 47 13.40 -6.82 -8.89
N LYS A 48 12.45 -7.59 -8.35
CA LYS A 48 11.87 -8.77 -9.04
C LYS A 48 10.91 -8.33 -10.14
N TYR A 49 11.46 -7.84 -11.24
CA TYR A 49 10.69 -7.25 -12.35
C TYR A 49 10.41 -8.23 -13.49
N PHE A 50 11.36 -9.11 -13.81
CA PHE A 50 11.21 -10.10 -14.87
C PHE A 50 10.59 -11.39 -14.35
N GLY A 51 9.88 -12.08 -15.25
CA GLY A 51 9.22 -13.35 -14.98
C GLY A 51 7.76 -13.19 -14.53
N LYS A 52 7.12 -14.33 -14.29
CA LYS A 52 5.76 -14.42 -13.71
C LYS A 52 5.86 -15.23 -12.42
N PHE A 53 5.01 -14.92 -11.44
CA PHE A 53 4.94 -15.67 -10.19
C PHE A 53 3.49 -15.86 -9.76
N GLY A 54 3.11 -17.11 -9.45
CA GLY A 54 1.80 -17.48 -8.94
C GLY A 54 0.66 -17.41 -9.97
N PHE A 55 -0.56 -17.32 -9.47
CA PHE A 55 -1.80 -17.24 -10.24
C PHE A 55 -2.71 -16.12 -9.70
N SER A 56 -3.52 -15.53 -10.57
CA SER A 56 -4.55 -14.56 -10.15
C SER A 56 -5.84 -15.30 -9.83
N LYS A 57 -6.46 -15.02 -8.68
CA LYS A 57 -7.77 -15.54 -8.31
C LYS A 57 -8.71 -14.41 -7.96
N SER A 58 -9.97 -14.51 -8.37
CA SER A 58 -11.01 -13.61 -7.89
C SER A 58 -11.22 -13.85 -6.39
N ARG A 59 -11.19 -12.79 -5.59
CA ARG A 59 -11.38 -12.85 -4.14
C ARG A 59 -12.42 -11.82 -3.74
N GLU A 60 -13.27 -12.19 -2.79
CA GLU A 60 -14.08 -11.21 -2.08
C GLU A 60 -13.18 -10.30 -1.23
N ASN A 61 -13.55 -9.02 -1.16
CA ASN A 61 -12.82 -8.04 -0.36
C ASN A 61 -13.19 -8.23 1.12
N ILE A 62 -12.34 -8.93 1.86
CA ILE A 62 -12.47 -9.06 3.31
C ILE A 62 -11.92 -7.80 3.98
N LYS A 63 -12.83 -6.96 4.47
CA LYS A 63 -12.48 -5.81 5.32
C LYS A 63 -12.44 -6.26 6.78
N ALA A 64 -11.27 -6.15 7.39
CA ALA A 64 -11.04 -6.62 8.76
C ALA A 64 -10.91 -5.46 9.75
N VAL A 65 -11.43 -5.65 10.96
CA VAL A 65 -11.37 -4.68 12.06
C VAL A 65 -10.88 -5.36 13.34
N ASN A 66 -10.11 -4.63 14.14
CA ASN A 66 -9.58 -5.11 15.41
C ASN A 66 -10.49 -4.71 16.58
N LEU A 67 -10.45 -5.48 17.67
CA LEU A 67 -11.17 -5.16 18.91
C LEU A 67 -10.77 -3.80 19.50
N SER A 68 -9.49 -3.40 19.39
CA SER A 68 -9.01 -2.10 19.90
C SER A 68 -9.74 -0.90 19.27
N TYR A 69 -10.16 -1.02 18.01
CA TYR A 69 -10.86 0.05 17.30
C TYR A 69 -12.15 0.45 18.03
N PHE A 70 -12.92 -0.53 18.49
CA PHE A 70 -14.19 -0.30 19.17
C PHE A 70 -14.01 0.31 20.55
N GLU A 71 -12.93 -0.03 21.26
CA GLU A 71 -12.62 0.56 22.57
C GLU A 71 -12.25 2.05 22.44
N GLU A 72 -11.43 2.41 21.44
CA GLU A 72 -10.99 3.79 21.21
C GLU A 72 -12.13 4.68 20.68
N HIS A 73 -13.00 4.12 19.83
CA HIS A 73 -14.04 4.87 19.14
C HIS A 73 -15.42 4.73 19.78
N LEU A 74 -15.49 4.08 20.94
CA LEU A 74 -16.74 3.72 21.61
C LEU A 74 -17.66 4.94 21.85
N ASN A 75 -17.10 6.03 22.38
CA ASN A 75 -17.88 7.25 22.67
C ASN A 75 -18.49 7.84 21.40
N ARG A 76 -17.73 7.81 20.29
CA ARG A 76 -18.19 8.31 18.99
C ARG A 76 -19.25 7.38 18.38
N LEU A 77 -19.04 6.07 18.48
CA LEU A 77 -19.96 5.06 17.93
C LEU A 77 -21.31 5.03 18.66
N VAL A 78 -21.30 5.22 19.99
CA VAL A 78 -22.52 5.33 20.80
C VAL A 78 -23.30 6.59 20.47
N THR A 79 -22.60 7.73 20.34
CA THR A 79 -23.22 9.02 20.00
C THR A 79 -23.84 8.99 18.60
N ASP A 80 -23.15 8.39 17.63
CA ASP A 80 -23.58 8.37 16.23
C ASP A 80 -24.61 7.25 15.90
N LYS A 81 -24.94 6.35 16.84
CA LYS A 81 -25.71 5.10 16.59
C LYS A 81 -25.19 4.25 15.40
N LYS A 82 -23.93 4.45 14.96
CA LYS A 82 -23.32 3.80 13.78
C LYS A 82 -22.80 2.39 14.03
N VAL A 83 -23.09 1.81 15.19
CA VAL A 83 -22.59 0.49 15.60
C VAL A 83 -22.99 -0.62 14.61
N GLU A 84 -24.09 -0.46 13.88
CA GLU A 84 -24.59 -1.45 12.91
C GLU A 84 -23.98 -1.34 11.50
N GLN A 85 -23.24 -0.27 11.19
CA GLN A 85 -23.01 0.13 9.79
C GLN A 85 -21.54 0.38 9.42
N GLU A 86 -20.61 -0.21 10.15
CA GLU A 86 -19.22 -0.27 9.72
C GLU A 86 -19.09 -1.48 8.78
N GLY A 87 -18.86 -1.25 7.49
CA GLY A 87 -18.78 -2.27 6.43
C GLY A 87 -17.56 -3.20 6.53
N TYR A 88 -17.30 -3.76 7.71
CA TYR A 88 -16.31 -4.78 7.99
C TYR A 88 -16.96 -6.16 8.01
N ASN A 89 -16.25 -7.13 7.45
CA ASN A 89 -16.74 -8.49 7.32
C ASN A 89 -15.98 -9.47 8.25
N LYS A 90 -14.83 -9.04 8.80
CA LYS A 90 -13.98 -9.90 9.65
C LYS A 90 -13.54 -9.23 10.95
N LEU A 91 -13.78 -9.88 12.08
CA LEU A 91 -13.30 -9.44 13.39
C LEU A 91 -11.96 -10.10 13.75
N LEU A 92 -11.00 -9.27 14.19
CA LEU A 92 -9.65 -9.68 14.58
C LEU A 92 -9.38 -9.36 16.05
N GLY A 93 -8.61 -10.23 16.70
CA GLY A 93 -8.40 -10.23 18.15
C GLY A 93 -7.34 -9.29 18.68
N ASN A 94 -6.88 -8.27 17.95
CA ASN A 94 -5.91 -7.31 18.48
C ASN A 94 -6.60 -6.31 19.42
N GLY A 95 -6.01 -6.04 20.59
CA GLY A 95 -6.62 -5.23 21.66
C GLY A 95 -7.16 -6.04 22.83
N LYS A 96 -7.58 -5.33 23.88
CA LYS A 96 -8.28 -5.87 25.06
C LYS A 96 -9.71 -5.35 25.05
N ILE A 97 -10.64 -6.17 25.50
CA ILE A 97 -12.04 -5.79 25.66
C ILE A 97 -12.24 -5.44 27.13
N THR A 98 -12.69 -4.23 27.39
CA THR A 98 -13.00 -3.77 28.76
C THR A 98 -14.50 -3.75 29.02
N LYS A 99 -15.31 -3.57 27.96
CA LYS A 99 -16.77 -3.48 28.04
C LYS A 99 -17.44 -4.67 27.35
N LYS A 100 -18.73 -4.89 27.65
CA LYS A 100 -19.54 -5.93 27.00
C LYS A 100 -19.98 -5.47 25.62
N TYR A 101 -19.72 -6.26 24.58
CA TYR A 101 -20.16 -5.99 23.22
C TYR A 101 -20.95 -7.17 22.66
N LYS A 102 -21.85 -6.88 21.72
CA LYS A 102 -22.44 -7.85 20.81
C LYS A 102 -21.96 -7.51 19.40
N PHE A 103 -21.08 -8.33 18.85
CA PHE A 103 -20.62 -8.18 17.47
C PHE A 103 -21.54 -8.96 16.54
N ILE A 104 -21.73 -8.49 15.30
CA ILE A 104 -22.38 -9.23 14.22
C ILE A 104 -21.41 -9.16 13.04
N ALA A 105 -20.71 -10.26 12.76
CA ALA A 105 -19.72 -10.32 11.68
C ALA A 105 -19.76 -11.68 10.99
N GLY A 106 -19.60 -11.69 9.66
CA GLY A 106 -19.58 -12.93 8.87
C GLY A 106 -18.37 -13.82 9.16
N TYR A 107 -17.27 -13.23 9.63
CA TYR A 107 -16.05 -13.96 9.99
C TYR A 107 -15.46 -13.42 11.30
N ALA A 108 -14.93 -14.30 12.15
CA ALA A 108 -14.20 -13.92 13.35
C ALA A 108 -12.95 -14.81 13.53
N SER A 109 -11.86 -14.23 14.03
CA SER A 109 -10.69 -15.04 14.42
C SER A 109 -10.91 -15.74 15.75
N GLN A 110 -10.31 -16.92 15.93
CA GLN A 110 -10.45 -17.70 17.17
C GLN A 110 -10.11 -16.86 18.42
N ASN A 111 -8.99 -16.14 18.37
CA ASN A 111 -8.58 -15.26 19.46
C ASN A 111 -9.58 -14.12 19.72
N ALA A 112 -10.26 -13.60 18.69
CA ALA A 112 -11.32 -12.60 18.88
C ALA A 112 -12.50 -13.21 19.63
N ILE A 113 -12.95 -14.41 19.24
CA ILE A 113 -14.03 -15.15 19.90
C ILE A 113 -13.71 -15.37 21.37
N ASP A 114 -12.51 -15.86 21.68
CA ASP A 114 -12.11 -16.16 23.06
C ASP A 114 -12.02 -14.90 23.92
N LYS A 115 -11.61 -13.77 23.36
CA LYS A 115 -11.54 -12.48 24.07
C LYS A 115 -12.92 -11.89 24.30
N VAL A 116 -13.81 -11.94 23.30
CA VAL A 116 -15.19 -11.42 23.44
C VAL A 116 -15.95 -12.23 24.48
N LYS A 117 -15.84 -13.56 24.44
CA LYS A 117 -16.45 -14.45 25.45
C LYS A 117 -15.91 -14.17 26.86
N ARG A 118 -14.58 -13.99 27.01
CA ARG A 118 -13.98 -13.60 28.31
C ARG A 118 -14.46 -12.24 28.80
N GLY A 119 -14.69 -11.29 27.91
CA GLY A 119 -15.30 -9.99 28.21
C GLY A 119 -16.81 -10.05 28.52
N GLY A 120 -17.42 -11.24 28.49
CA GLY A 120 -18.86 -11.42 28.69
C GLY A 120 -19.71 -10.90 27.54
N GLY A 121 -19.12 -10.74 26.35
CA GLY A 121 -19.80 -10.38 25.11
C GLY A 121 -20.10 -11.60 24.24
N ASN A 122 -20.88 -11.38 23.19
CA ASN A 122 -21.20 -12.39 22.17
C ASN A 122 -20.75 -11.91 20.78
N ILE A 123 -20.39 -12.87 19.93
CA ILE A 123 -20.12 -12.69 18.50
C ILE A 123 -21.21 -13.41 17.72
#